data_AF-A0A1E7LEM1-F1
#
_entry.id   AF-A0A1E7LEM1-F1
#
_cell.length_a   1.000
_cell.length_b   1.000
_cell.length_c   1.000
_cell.angle_alpha   90.00
_cell.angle_beta   90.00
_cell.angle_gamma   90.00
#
_symmetry.space_group_name_H-M   'P 1'
#
loop_
_entity.id
_entity.type
_entity.pdbx_description
1 polymer ?
#
loop_
_entity_poly.entity_id
_entity_poly.type
_entity_poly.pdbx_seq_one_letter_code
_entity_poly.pdbx_strand_id
1 'polypeptide(L)' 'MSATETAIASAEAHSAHNYHPLPVVVASAEGAWMTDVEGRRYLDLLAGYSALNFGHGNPRL' A
#
# COMPACT_ATOMS: atom_id res chain seq x y z
N MET A 1 4.35 14.23 13.51
CA MET A 1 3.56 13.09 13.02
C MET A 1 3.89 12.94 11.55
N SER A 2 4.28 11.74 11.12
CA SER A 2 4.51 11.43 9.71
C SER A 2 3.18 11.38 8.94
N ALA A 3 3.22 11.46 7.61
CA ALA A 3 2.03 11.27 6.79
C ALA A 3 1.48 9.85 6.96
N THR A 4 2.37 8.87 7.11
CA THR A 4 2.03 7.48 7.42
C THR A 4 1.26 7.37 8.74
N GLU A 5 1.76 7.94 9.83
CA GLU A 5 1.11 7.91 11.14
C GLU A 5 -0.27 8.58 11.10
N THR A 6 -0.39 9.68 10.36
CA THR A 6 -1.65 10.42 10.21
C THR A 6 -2.71 9.60 9.48
N ALA A 7 -2.32 8.92 8.39
CA ALA A 7 -3.22 8.06 7.63
C ALA A 7 -3.66 6.81 8.43
N ILE A 8 -2.72 6.19 9.17
CA ILE A 8 -3.05 5.05 10.06
C ILE A 8 -4.02 5.50 11.16
N ALA A 9 -3.75 6.62 11.84
CA ALA A 9 -4.64 7.14 12.88
C ALA A 9 -6.05 7.43 12.34
N SER A 10 -6.17 7.91 11.10
CA SER A 10 -7.46 8.08 10.44
C SER A 10 -8.18 6.74 10.21
N ALA A 11 -7.47 5.71 9.72
CA ALA A 11 -8.05 4.38 9.53
C ALA A 11 -8.50 3.75 10.86
N GLU A 12 -7.68 3.83 11.90
CA GLU A 12 -7.98 3.31 13.24
C GLU A 12 -9.21 3.96 13.87
N ALA A 13 -9.43 5.25 13.64
CA ALA A 13 -10.56 6.00 14.18
C ALA A 13 -11.89 5.70 13.46
N HIS A 14 -11.85 5.24 12.20
CA HIS A 14 -13.05 5.17 11.35
C HIS A 14 -13.32 3.78 10.75
N SER A 15 -12.44 2.79 10.94
CA SER A 15 -12.57 1.43 10.39
C SER A 15 -12.60 0.37 11.49
N ALA A 16 -13.19 -0.79 11.21
CA ALA A 16 -13.19 -1.92 12.14
C ALA A 16 -11.79 -2.55 12.24
N HIS A 17 -11.42 -3.02 13.44
CA HIS A 17 -10.08 -3.56 13.74
C HIS A 17 -10.02 -5.08 13.48
N ASN A 18 -10.28 -5.50 12.25
CA ASN A 18 -10.29 -6.91 11.85
C ASN A 18 -9.06 -7.34 11.02
N TYR A 19 -8.13 -6.41 10.75
CA TYR A 19 -6.84 -6.66 10.11
C TYR A 19 -5.70 -6.11 10.97
N HIS A 20 -4.48 -6.62 10.76
CA HIS A 20 -3.26 -6.12 11.37
C HIS A 20 -2.20 -5.89 10.27
N PRO A 21 -2.34 -4.82 9.47
CA PRO A 21 -1.47 -4.56 8.34
C PRO A 21 -0.06 -4.12 8.78
N LEU A 22 0.90 -4.23 7.85
CA LEU A 22 2.21 -3.60 8.04
C LEU A 22 2.02 -2.07 8.13
N PRO A 23 2.87 -1.35 8.89
CA PRO A 23 2.78 0.10 9.05
C PRO A 23 3.35 0.83 7.81
N VAL A 24 2.76 0.58 6.64
CA VAL A 24 3.12 1.17 5.34
C VAL A 24 1.83 1.62 4.67
N VAL A 25 1.79 2.88 4.22
CA VAL A 25 0.65 3.44 3.49
C VAL A 25 1.09 3.76 2.07
N VAL A 26 0.62 2.96 1.11
CA VAL A 26 0.98 3.09 -0.32
C VAL A 26 0.25 4.30 -0.93
N ALA A 27 0.99 5.15 -1.65
CA ALA A 27 0.46 6.29 -2.38
C ALA A 27 0.27 5.99 -3.87
N SER A 28 1.21 5.26 -4.48
CA SER A 28 1.15 4.83 -5.88
C SER A 28 1.92 3.54 -6.11
N ALA A 29 1.58 2.82 -7.18
CA ALA A 29 2.29 1.61 -7.58
C ALA A 29 2.23 1.42 -9.10
N GLU A 30 3.30 0.88 -9.67
CA GLU A 30 3.43 0.56 -11.10
C GLU A 30 4.32 -0.68 -11.27
N GLY A 31 3.83 -1.66 -12.04
CA GLY A 31 4.54 -2.92 -12.23
C GLY A 31 4.74 -3.62 -10.88
N ALA A 32 5.98 -3.93 -10.52
CA ALA A 32 6.34 -4.55 -9.24
C ALA A 32 6.71 -3.55 -8.14
N TRP A 33 6.65 -2.24 -8.39
CA TRP A 33 7.13 -1.21 -7.47
C TRP A 33 5.99 -0.43 -6.84
N MET A 34 6.13 -0.14 -5.55
CA MET A 34 5.22 0.72 -4.80
C MET A 34 5.98 1.91 -4.24
N THR A 35 5.31 3.06 -4.12
CA THR A 35 5.79 4.27 -3.45
C THR A 35 4.85 4.59 -2.29
N ASP A 36 5.38 4.74 -1.08
CA ASP A 36 4.58 5.14 0.08
C ASP A 36 4.30 6.65 0.12
N VAL A 37 3.47 7.08 1.07
CA VAL A 37 3.13 8.50 1.29
C VAL A 37 4.32 9.36 1.78
N GLU A 38 5.44 8.74 2.13
CA GLU A 38 6.70 9.42 2.48
C GLU A 38 7.69 9.45 1.30
N GLY A 39 7.30 8.93 0.12
CA GLY A 39 8.13 8.87 -1.08
C GLY A 39 9.13 7.70 -1.11
N ARG A 40 9.07 6.76 -0.18
CA ARG A 40 9.95 5.58 -0.15
C ARG A 40 9.47 4.55 -1.15
N ARG A 41 10.41 3.92 -1.87
CA ARG A 41 10.12 2.88 -2.86
C ARG A 41 10.34 1.48 -2.31
N TYR A 42 9.41 0.59 -2.59
CA TYR A 42 9.39 -0.80 -2.17
C TYR A 42 9.17 -1.73 -3.36
N LEU A 43 9.82 -2.89 -3.35
CA LEU A 43 9.48 -3.99 -4.24
C LEU A 43 8.32 -4.78 -3.62
N ASP A 44 7.23 -4.95 -4.36
CA ASP A 44 6.09 -5.76 -3.92
C ASP A 44 6.39 -7.24 -4.13
N LEU A 45 6.64 -7.95 -3.02
CA LEU A 45 6.85 -9.39 -3.00
C LEU A 45 5.60 -10.17 -2.53
N LEU A 46 4.47 -9.49 -2.34
CA LEU A 46 3.19 -10.10 -2.01
C LEU A 46 2.29 -10.24 -3.25
N ALA A 47 2.38 -9.28 -4.17
CA ALA A 47 1.61 -9.20 -5.41
C ALA A 47 0.09 -9.36 -5.19
N GLY A 48 -0.42 -8.77 -4.09
CA GLY A 48 -1.83 -8.87 -3.70
C GLY A 48 -2.34 -10.30 -3.59
N TYR A 49 -1.56 -11.21 -2.98
CA TYR A 49 -1.85 -12.65 -2.97
C TYR A 49 -2.05 -13.21 -4.39
N SER A 50 -1.14 -12.88 -5.29
CA SER A 50 -1.16 -13.22 -6.73
C SER A 50 -2.21 -12.51 -7.60
N ALA A 51 -3.08 -11.66 -7.04
CA ALA A 51 -4.03 -10.87 -7.83
C ALA A 51 -3.33 -9.91 -8.81
N LEU A 52 -2.09 -9.52 -8.50
CA LEU A 52 -1.30 -8.54 -9.25
C LEU A 52 -0.13 -9.19 -9.99
N ASN A 53 -0.29 -10.44 -10.46
CA ASN A 53 0.75 -11.16 -11.20
C ASN A 53 1.28 -10.42 -12.44
N PHE A 54 0.46 -9.59 -13.07
CA PHE A 54 0.86 -8.77 -14.23
C PHE A 54 1.40 -7.38 -13.86
N GLY A 55 1.54 -7.12 -12.55
CA GLY A 55 1.94 -5.83 -11.99
C GLY A 55 0.78 -4.88 -11.73
N HIS A 56 1.01 -3.94 -10.82
CA HIS A 56 0.13 -2.81 -10.53
C HIS A 56 -0.06 -1.94 -11.78
N GLY A 57 -1.30 -1.53 -12.07
CA GLY A 57 -1.61 -0.57 -13.14
C GLY A 57 -1.28 -1.05 -14.56
N ASN A 58 -1.34 -2.37 -14.82
CA ASN A 58 -1.04 -2.90 -16.15
C ASN A 58 -1.96 -2.26 -17.22
N PRO A 59 -1.42 -1.54 -18.23
CA PRO A 59 -2.23 -0.74 -19.17
C PRO A 59 -3.07 -1.58 -20.14
N ARG A 60 -2.91 -2.90 -20.15
CA ARG A 60 -3.70 -3.81 -20.99
C ARG A 60 -4.91 -4.40 -20.27
N LEU A 61 -5.04 -4.17 -18.97
CA LEU A 61 -6.11 -4.70 -18.10
C LEU A 61 -6.96 -3.54 -17.58
#